data_AF-A0A8J5LBP9-F1
#
_entry.id   AF-A0A8J5LBP9-F1
#
_cell.length_a   1.000
_cell.length_b   1.000
_cell.length_c   1.000
_cell.angle_alpha   90.00
_cell.angle_beta   90.00
_cell.angle_gamma   90.00
#
_symmetry.space_group_name_H-M   'P 1'
#
loop_
_entity.id
_entity.type
_entity.pdbx_description
1 polymer ?
#
loop_
_entity_poly.entity_id
_entity_poly.type
_entity_poly.pdbx_seq_one_letter_code
_entity_poly.pdbx_strand_id
1 'polypeptide(L)'
;MADSIQRVSGGIILAPEGINGSICGTPESVEKVLNFIQADERLRGLRLVESPVSPEDEAIHHGHTSDSPLGAGEDAPFRWDHVRVKLKKEIVTFGDPRIRPTKMVGRYVNPQDWNALISDPDIVSCSFYCLISLQLYDFMLP
;
A
#
# COMPACT_ATOMS: atom_id res chain seq x y z
N MET A 1 11.01 -32.77 -2.48
CA MET A 1 11.37 -31.42 -2.02
C MET A 1 10.12 -30.59 -2.22
N ALA A 2 9.43 -30.23 -1.14
CA ALA A 2 8.21 -29.44 -1.25
C ALA A 2 8.61 -28.05 -1.72
N ASP A 3 8.02 -27.58 -2.84
CA ASP A 3 8.05 -26.18 -3.21
C ASP A 3 7.53 -25.40 -2.00
N SER A 4 8.39 -24.61 -1.36
CA SER A 4 7.97 -23.69 -0.32
C SER A 4 6.96 -22.75 -0.96
N ILE A 5 5.70 -22.84 -0.53
CA ILE A 5 4.62 -22.02 -1.09
C ILE A 5 4.99 -20.56 -0.83
N GLN A 6 5.44 -19.86 -1.86
CA GLN A 6 5.72 -18.42 -1.83
C GLN A 6 4.39 -17.67 -1.69
N ARG A 7 4.01 -17.37 -0.45
CA ARG A 7 2.74 -16.72 -0.15
C ARG A 7 2.90 -15.21 -0.10
N VAL A 8 2.02 -14.53 -0.83
CA VAL A 8 1.80 -13.08 -0.73
C VAL A 8 0.38 -12.87 -0.22
N SER A 9 0.25 -12.09 0.84
CA SER A 9 -1.05 -11.63 1.34
C SER A 9 -1.17 -10.12 1.19
N GLY A 10 -2.41 -9.63 1.17
CA GLY A 10 -2.64 -8.20 0.97
C GLY A 10 -4.00 -7.87 0.38
N GLY A 11 -4.25 -6.58 0.22
CA GLY A 11 -5.45 -6.06 -0.41
C GLY A 11 -5.07 -5.14 -1.55
N ILE A 12 -5.66 -5.35 -2.73
CA ILE A 12 -5.55 -4.47 -3.89
C ILE A 12 -6.96 -4.01 -4.27
N ILE A 13 -7.09 -2.72 -4.54
CA ILE A 13 -8.28 -2.07 -5.07
C ILE A 13 -7.95 -1.57 -6.47
N LEU A 14 -8.78 -1.94 -7.44
CA LEU A 14 -8.74 -1.41 -8.79
C LEU A 14 -10.00 -0.59 -9.05
N ALA A 15 -9.82 0.57 -9.66
CA ALA A 15 -10.89 1.42 -10.13
C ALA A 15 -10.48 2.05 -11.48
N PRO A 16 -11.42 2.66 -12.23
CA PRO A 16 -11.08 3.33 -13.49
C PRO A 16 -10.02 4.44 -13.36
N GLU A 17 -9.83 4.97 -12.16
CA GLU A 17 -8.82 6.00 -11.86
C GLU A 17 -7.45 5.44 -11.48
N GLY A 18 -7.32 4.13 -11.24
CA GLY A 18 -6.02 3.52 -10.93
C GLY A 18 -6.08 2.31 -9.99
N ILE A 19 -4.99 2.13 -9.25
CA ILE A 19 -4.75 1.03 -8.33
C ILE A 19 -4.31 1.59 -6.96
N ASN A 20 -4.79 0.99 -5.89
CA ASN A 20 -4.27 1.21 -4.54
C ASN A 20 -4.22 -0.13 -3.81
N GLY A 21 -3.22 -0.35 -2.99
CA GLY A 21 -3.19 -1.57 -2.21
C GLY A 21 -1.94 -1.69 -1.38
N SER A 22 -1.87 -2.79 -0.67
CA SER A 22 -0.73 -3.17 0.15
C SER A 22 -0.62 -4.69 0.08
N ILE A 23 0.59 -5.16 -0.19
CA ILE A 23 0.93 -6.58 -0.19
C ILE A 23 2.13 -6.82 0.71
N CYS A 24 2.24 -8.01 1.26
CA CYS A 24 3.38 -8.45 2.04
C CYS A 24 3.69 -9.92 1.74
N GLY A 25 4.95 -10.28 1.91
CA GLY A 25 5.49 -11.59 1.60
C GLY A 25 7.01 -11.51 1.63
N THR A 26 7.69 -12.59 1.24
CA THR A 26 9.15 -12.54 1.08
C THR A 26 9.53 -11.57 -0.06
N PRO A 27 10.75 -11.00 -0.04
CA PRO A 27 11.21 -10.10 -1.10
C PRO A 27 11.02 -10.68 -2.51
N GLU A 28 11.40 -11.94 -2.71
CA GLU A 28 11.23 -12.64 -3.99
C GLU A 28 9.76 -12.76 -4.41
N SER A 29 8.86 -13.03 -3.46
CA SER A 29 7.43 -13.20 -3.75
C SER A 29 6.77 -11.86 -4.09
N VAL A 30 7.12 -10.80 -3.35
CA VAL A 30 6.65 -9.44 -3.60
C VAL A 30 7.15 -8.95 -4.96
N GLU A 31 8.43 -9.16 -5.27
CA GLU A 31 9.03 -8.79 -6.55
C GLU A 31 8.31 -9.44 -7.75
N LYS A 32 7.94 -10.73 -7.64
CA LYS A 32 7.14 -11.41 -8.67
C LYS A 32 5.80 -10.73 -8.93
N VAL A 33 5.10 -10.33 -7.86
CA VAL A 33 3.82 -9.60 -7.99
C VAL A 33 4.04 -8.21 -8.59
N LEU A 34 5.08 -7.49 -8.17
CA LEU A 34 5.41 -6.18 -8.71
C LEU A 34 5.75 -6.24 -10.20
N ASN A 35 6.57 -7.20 -10.61
CA ASN A 35 6.92 -7.43 -12.02
C ASN A 35 5.68 -7.76 -12.85
N PHE A 36 4.76 -8.58 -12.32
CA PHE A 36 3.49 -8.87 -12.98
C PHE A 36 2.63 -7.61 -13.15
N ILE A 37 2.53 -6.76 -12.13
CA ILE A 37 1.78 -5.49 -12.21
C ILE A 37 2.42 -4.55 -13.23
N GLN A 38 3.76 -4.41 -13.20
CA GLN A 38 4.50 -3.51 -14.09
C GLN A 38 4.57 -3.99 -15.54
N ALA A 39 4.27 -5.26 -15.82
CA ALA A 39 4.15 -5.78 -17.18
C ALA A 39 2.96 -5.17 -17.94
N ASP A 40 1.94 -4.66 -17.22
CA ASP A 40 0.84 -3.91 -17.82
C ASP A 40 1.25 -2.45 -18.03
N GLU A 41 1.26 -2.00 -19.28
CA GLU A 41 1.65 -0.62 -19.63
C GLU A 41 0.83 0.44 -18.91
N ARG A 42 -0.44 0.15 -18.58
CA ARG A 42 -1.33 1.07 -17.86
C ARG A 42 -0.93 1.25 -16.40
N LEU A 43 -0.13 0.34 -15.87
CA LEU A 43 0.30 0.27 -14.47
C LEU A 43 1.82 0.46 -14.34
N ARG A 44 2.50 0.88 -15.40
CA ARG A 44 3.92 1.24 -15.34
C ARG A 44 4.11 2.56 -14.60
N GLY A 45 5.16 2.63 -13.78
CA GLY A 45 5.52 3.85 -13.05
C GLY A 45 4.69 4.13 -11.79
N LEU A 46 3.97 3.13 -11.29
CA LEU A 46 3.31 3.24 -9.98
C LEU A 46 4.34 3.56 -8.90
N ARG A 47 3.99 4.50 -8.01
CA ARG A 47 4.79 4.77 -6.83
C ARG A 47 4.73 3.57 -5.89
N LEU A 48 5.90 3.05 -5.58
CA LEU A 48 6.10 1.99 -4.61
C LEU A 48 6.71 2.60 -3.36
N VAL A 49 6.10 2.30 -2.21
CA VAL A 49 6.61 2.65 -0.89
C VAL A 49 6.81 1.34 -0.16
N GLU A 50 8.06 1.04 0.12
CA GLU A 50 8.46 -0.15 0.84
C GLU A 50 8.82 0.22 2.27
N SER A 51 8.40 -0.60 3.21
CA SER A 51 8.86 -0.54 4.58
C SER A 51 9.60 -1.85 4.84
N PRO A 52 10.94 -1.85 4.85
CA PRO A 52 11.67 -3.06 5.20
C PRO A 52 11.36 -3.44 6.65
N VAL A 53 11.23 -4.74 6.88
CA VAL A 53 11.05 -5.31 8.21
C VAL A 53 12.44 -5.72 8.70
N SER A 54 12.78 -5.42 9.96
CA SER A 54 14.09 -5.84 10.49
C SER A 54 14.14 -7.37 10.62
N PRO A 55 15.31 -8.02 10.54
CA PRO A 55 15.40 -9.47 10.76
C PRO A 55 14.84 -9.93 12.11
N GLU A 56 14.88 -9.06 13.11
CA GLU A 56 14.33 -9.28 14.45
C GLU A 56 12.80 -9.29 14.42
N ASP A 57 12.21 -8.30 13.74
CA ASP A 57 10.76 -8.22 13.52
C ASP A 57 10.26 -9.35 12.61
N GLU A 58 11.03 -9.75 11.58
CA GLU A 58 10.74 -10.90 10.72
C GLU A 58 10.73 -12.22 11.50
N ALA A 59 11.59 -12.35 12.53
CA ALA A 59 11.65 -13.54 13.37
C ALA A 59 10.45 -13.63 14.34
N ILE A 60 9.95 -12.48 14.83
CA ILE A 60 8.75 -12.36 15.67
C ILE A 60 7.50 -12.63 14.83
N HIS A 61 7.42 -12.04 13.64
CA HIS A 61 6.38 -12.30 12.66
C HIS A 61 6.68 -13.61 11.94
N HIS A 62 6.67 -14.73 12.67
CA HIS A 62 6.88 -16.09 12.16
C HIS A 62 6.40 -16.19 10.72
N GLY A 63 7.38 -16.07 9.81
CA GLY A 63 7.18 -15.56 8.46
C GLY A 63 6.02 -16.22 7.74
N HIS A 64 5.50 -15.52 6.75
CA HIS A 64 4.54 -15.94 5.72
C HIS A 64 4.78 -17.36 5.15
N THR A 65 4.64 -18.36 5.99
CA THR A 65 5.02 -19.76 5.82
C THR A 65 3.91 -20.59 6.45
N SER A 66 3.68 -21.77 5.90
CA SER A 66 2.59 -22.66 6.34
C SER A 66 2.75 -23.21 7.75
N ASP A 67 3.94 -23.05 8.36
CA ASP A 67 4.34 -23.70 9.60
C ASP A 67 4.36 -22.74 10.81
N SER A 68 3.84 -21.52 10.64
CA SER A 68 3.62 -20.62 11.78
C SER A 68 2.66 -21.30 12.77
N PRO A 69 3.02 -21.46 14.05
CA PRO A 69 2.17 -22.10 15.06
C PRO A 69 0.92 -21.28 15.41
N LEU A 70 0.84 -20.05 14.88
CA LEU A 70 -0.21 -19.09 15.12
C LEU A 70 -1.23 -19.14 13.98
N GLY A 71 -2.52 -19.14 14.33
CA GLY A 71 -3.59 -19.18 13.34
C GLY A 71 -3.52 -17.98 12.38
N ALA A 72 -4.17 -18.09 11.22
CA ALA A 72 -4.33 -16.96 10.31
C ALA A 72 -4.84 -15.71 11.07
N GLY A 73 -3.98 -14.71 11.25
CA GLY A 73 -4.32 -13.45 11.91
C GLY A 73 -3.83 -13.25 13.35
N GLU A 74 -3.01 -14.13 13.93
CA GLU A 74 -2.44 -13.88 15.27
C GLU A 74 -1.12 -13.08 15.26
N ASP A 75 -0.33 -13.11 14.17
CA ASP A 75 0.90 -12.28 14.03
C ASP A 75 1.22 -11.81 12.59
N ALA A 76 0.19 -11.75 11.72
CA ALA A 76 0.35 -11.34 10.31
C ALA A 76 -0.35 -9.99 10.02
N PRO A 77 0.24 -9.10 9.19
CA PRO A 77 -0.34 -7.80 8.84
C PRO A 77 -1.69 -7.91 8.08
N PHE A 78 -2.00 -9.06 7.49
CA PHE A 78 -3.31 -9.37 6.90
C PHE A 78 -3.88 -10.67 7.48
N ARG A 79 -5.20 -10.69 7.71
CA ARG A 79 -5.95 -11.84 8.25
C ARG A 79 -6.13 -13.01 7.27
N TRP A 80 -5.60 -12.89 6.06
CA TRP A 80 -5.76 -13.87 4.99
C TRP A 80 -4.39 -14.17 4.39
N ASP A 81 -4.27 -15.33 3.76
CA ASP A 81 -3.01 -15.89 3.25
C ASP A 81 -2.79 -15.66 1.74
N HIS A 82 -3.67 -14.89 1.09
CA HIS A 82 -3.68 -14.63 -0.35
C HIS A 82 -3.95 -13.16 -0.66
N VAL A 83 -3.51 -12.65 -1.80
CA VAL A 83 -3.89 -11.29 -2.23
C VAL A 83 -5.39 -11.23 -2.56
N ARG A 84 -6.10 -10.26 -1.99
CA ARG A 84 -7.50 -9.98 -2.32
C ARG A 84 -7.59 -8.77 -3.23
N VAL A 85 -8.08 -8.98 -4.45
CA VAL A 85 -8.32 -7.90 -5.42
C VAL A 85 -9.80 -7.53 -5.41
N LYS A 86 -10.09 -6.23 -5.26
CA LYS A 86 -11.45 -5.68 -5.26
C LYS A 86 -11.61 -4.67 -6.38
N LEU A 87 -12.64 -4.82 -7.18
CA LEU A 87 -13.06 -3.80 -8.14
C LEU A 87 -13.98 -2.79 -7.44
N LYS A 88 -13.66 -1.50 -7.56
CA LYS A 88 -14.41 -0.39 -6.95
C LYS A 88 -14.61 0.74 -7.96
N LYS A 89 -15.49 1.67 -7.60
CA LYS A 89 -15.69 2.92 -8.37
C LYS A 89 -14.54 3.90 -8.17
N GLU A 90 -13.98 3.92 -6.95
CA GLU A 90 -12.88 4.78 -6.51
C GLU A 90 -11.86 3.91 -5.75
N ILE A 91 -10.57 4.23 -5.87
CA ILE A 91 -9.51 3.56 -5.10
C ILE A 91 -9.47 4.04 -3.65
N VAL A 92 -9.91 5.28 -3.40
CA VAL A 92 -10.20 5.86 -2.09
C VAL A 92 -11.54 6.56 -2.20
N THR A 93 -12.56 6.11 -1.46
CA THR A 93 -13.92 6.63 -1.59
C THR A 93 -14.02 8.05 -1.03
N PHE A 94 -14.11 9.04 -1.90
CA PHE A 94 -14.43 10.42 -1.54
C PHE A 94 -15.92 10.72 -1.76
N GLY A 95 -16.54 10.08 -2.75
CA GLY A 95 -17.99 10.11 -2.97
C GLY A 95 -18.52 11.34 -3.72
N ASP A 96 -17.64 12.27 -4.14
CA ASP A 96 -17.99 13.38 -5.02
C ASP A 96 -17.48 13.10 -6.45
N PRO A 97 -18.37 12.86 -7.44
CA PRO A 97 -17.97 12.52 -8.80
C PRO A 97 -17.28 13.66 -9.57
N ARG A 98 -17.30 14.89 -9.03
CA ARG A 98 -16.61 16.05 -9.60
C ARG A 98 -15.12 16.05 -9.25
N ILE A 99 -14.72 15.33 -8.22
CA ILE A 99 -13.33 15.27 -7.75
C ILE A 99 -12.62 14.12 -8.46
N ARG A 100 -11.48 14.43 -9.08
CA ARG A 100 -10.59 13.45 -9.71
C ARG A 100 -9.16 13.77 -9.34
N PRO A 101 -8.57 13.07 -8.36
CA PRO A 101 -7.18 13.30 -7.92
C PRO A 101 -6.17 13.14 -9.05
N THR A 102 -6.50 12.35 -10.08
CA THR A 102 -5.66 12.19 -11.28
C THR A 102 -5.67 13.39 -12.24
N LYS A 103 -6.56 14.36 -12.05
CA LYS A 103 -6.69 15.54 -12.93
C LYS A 103 -6.27 16.84 -12.28
N MET A 104 -6.47 16.96 -10.97
CA MET A 104 -6.24 18.20 -10.26
C MET A 104 -5.76 17.88 -8.85
N VAL A 105 -4.55 18.35 -8.55
CA VAL A 105 -3.91 18.25 -7.24
C VAL A 105 -3.46 19.62 -6.80
N GLY A 106 -3.36 19.81 -5.48
CA GLY A 106 -2.82 21.02 -4.88
C GLY A 106 -1.30 21.08 -4.96
N ARG A 107 -0.72 22.04 -4.24
CA ARG A 107 0.73 22.15 -4.10
C ARG A 107 1.26 21.07 -3.15
N TYR A 108 2.25 20.32 -3.60
CA TYR A 108 3.04 19.45 -2.76
C TYR A 108 4.01 20.23 -1.88
N VAL A 109 4.16 19.76 -0.65
CA VAL A 109 5.11 20.29 0.33
C VAL A 109 6.08 19.18 0.64
N ASN A 110 7.38 19.47 0.54
CA ASN A 110 8.40 18.48 0.88
C ASN A 110 8.33 18.14 2.38
N PRO A 111 8.69 16.92 2.80
CA PRO A 111 8.67 16.53 4.21
C PRO A 111 9.45 17.49 5.12
N GLN A 112 10.56 18.07 4.64
CA GLN A 112 11.40 19.00 5.38
C GLN A 112 10.70 20.35 5.63
N ASP A 113 9.82 20.77 4.72
CA ASP A 113 9.11 22.05 4.79
C ASP A 113 7.79 21.91 5.60
N TRP A 114 7.33 20.68 5.84
CA TRP A 114 6.05 20.39 6.49
C TRP A 114 5.93 21.03 7.87
N ASN A 115 6.97 20.87 8.70
CA ASN A 115 6.95 21.38 10.07
C ASN A 115 6.86 22.91 10.11
N ALA A 116 7.51 23.60 9.18
CA ALA A 116 7.41 25.05 9.06
C ALA A 116 5.98 25.47 8.65
N LEU A 117 5.39 24.75 7.70
CA LEU A 117 4.02 25.01 7.23
C LEU A 117 2.98 24.85 8.35
N ILE A 118 2.99 23.72 9.08
CA ILE A 118 1.97 23.47 10.11
C ILE A 118 2.17 24.31 11.39
N SER A 119 3.31 24.99 11.52
CA SER A 119 3.58 25.89 12.66
C SER A 119 3.07 27.31 12.44
N ASP A 120 2.66 27.65 11.22
CA ASP A 120 2.10 28.96 10.89
C ASP A 120 0.71 29.12 11.52
N PRO A 121 0.46 30.15 12.35
CA PRO A 121 -0.83 30.35 13.01
C PRO A 121 -1.98 30.69 12.04
N ASP A 122 -1.68 31.15 10.82
CA ASP A 122 -2.69 31.46 9.81
C ASP A 122 -3.09 30.22 8.96
N ILE A 123 -2.45 29.07 9.21
CA ILE A 123 -2.72 27.81 8.52
C ILE A 123 -3.70 26.95 9.30
N VAL A 124 -4.79 26.54 8.63
CA VAL A 124 -5.73 25.56 9.17
C VAL A 124 -5.25 24.14 8.85
N SER A 125 -4.87 23.40 9.89
CA SER A 125 -4.53 21.98 9.77
C SER A 125 -5.78 21.10 9.79
N CYS A 126 -6.00 20.35 8.72
CA CYS A 126 -7.08 19.38 8.60
C CYS A 126 -6.50 17.97 8.54
N SER A 127 -6.71 17.17 9.58
CA SER A 127 -6.31 15.76 9.61
C SER A 127 -7.36 14.89 8.91
N PHE A 128 -6.95 14.21 7.85
CA PHE A 128 -7.77 13.19 7.19
C PHE A 128 -7.24 11.81 7.58
N TYR A 129 -8.04 11.06 8.33
CA TYR A 129 -7.73 9.67 8.64
C TYR A 129 -8.46 8.77 7.66
N CYS A 130 -7.71 8.06 6.82
CA CYS A 130 -8.22 6.87 6.17
C CYS A 130 -8.18 5.74 7.20
N LEU A 131 -9.31 5.09 7.49
CA LEU A 131 -9.39 3.93 8.40
C LEU A 131 -8.72 2.66 7.82
N ILE A 132 -7.76 2.80 6.90
CA ILE A 132 -7.07 1.69 6.24
C ILE A 132 -5.56 1.83 6.48
N SER A 133 -5.04 0.90 7.27
CA SER A 133 -3.64 0.66 7.62
C SER A 133 -2.70 0.64 6.38
N LEU A 134 -1.51 1.25 6.54
CA LEU A 134 -0.32 1.24 5.67
C LEU A 134 -0.61 1.31 4.17
N GLN A 135 -0.72 2.53 3.63
CA GLN A 135 -1.02 2.78 2.22
C GLN A 135 0.24 3.01 1.37
N LEU A 136 0.31 2.34 0.21
CA LEU A 136 0.98 2.85 -0.97
C LEU A 136 0.24 4.13 -1.42
N TYR A 137 0.83 5.30 -1.18
CA TYR A 137 0.34 6.57 -1.74
C TYR A 137 1.21 6.99 -2.92
N ASP A 138 0.56 7.33 -4.04
CA ASP A 138 1.18 8.12 -5.10
C ASP A 138 1.14 9.61 -4.76
N PHE A 139 2.28 10.25 -4.98
CA PHE A 139 2.39 11.67 -5.31
C PHE A 139 3.59 11.77 -6.23
N MET A 140 3.32 11.74 -7.53
CA MET A 140 4.24 12.06 -8.59
C MET A 140 4.29 13.58 -8.71
N LEU A 141 5.46 14.17 -8.51
CA LEU A 141 5.87 15.35 -9.27
C LEU A 141 7.02 14.92 -10.19
N PRO A 142 7.21 15.59 -11.35
CA PRO A 142 8.51 15.67 -12.00
C PRO A 142 9.55 16.35 -11.10
#